data_AF-A0A2P5L3L5-F1
#
_entry.id   AF-A0A2P5L3L5-F1
#
_cell.length_a   1.000
_cell.length_b   1.000
_cell.length_c   1.000
_cell.angle_alpha   90.00
_cell.angle_beta   90.00
_cell.angle_gamma   90.00
#
_symmetry.space_group_name_H-M   'P 1'
#
loop_
_entity.id
_entity.type
_entity.pdbx_description
1 polymer ?
#
loop_
_entity_poly.entity_id
_entity_poly.type
_entity_poly.pdbx_seq_one_letter_code
_entity_poly.pdbx_strand_id
1 'polypeptide(L)'
;LSDLTAGLVGGLGLIPGANIGNDAALFEAVHGSAPDITGKNIANPTAVIMAGVMMLHHLGETEAAERIQSAVEKVVSEGKQVTPDLNPDAKAGTVEMGDAIVARPAKCLIFEFSNEGIRYVRTIPDTCRRTRRRRCCAQAANGGTSGGAGRAD
;
A
#
# COMPACT_ATOMS: atom_id res chain seq x y z
N LEU A 1 -9.76 24.74 -9.49
CA LEU A 1 -10.68 24.01 -8.58
C LEU A 1 -9.93 22.92 -7.81
N SER A 2 -9.24 21.99 -8.49
CA SER A 2 -8.50 20.87 -7.85
C SER A 2 -7.45 21.32 -6.82
N ASP A 3 -6.62 22.33 -7.11
CA ASP A 3 -5.58 22.78 -6.17
C ASP A 3 -6.16 23.50 -4.93
N LEU A 4 -7.31 24.16 -5.07
CA LEU A 4 -8.00 24.79 -3.94
C LEU A 4 -8.58 23.73 -3.01
N THR A 5 -9.19 22.68 -3.57
CA THR A 5 -9.66 21.53 -2.78
C THR A 5 -8.50 20.79 -2.13
N ALA A 6 -7.31 20.82 -2.75
CA ALA A 6 -6.13 20.21 -2.19
C ALA A 6 -5.63 20.85 -0.90
N GLY A 7 -5.63 22.19 -0.86
CA GLY A 7 -5.30 22.93 0.35
C GLY A 7 -6.26 22.67 1.50
N LEU A 8 -7.53 22.35 1.21
CA LEU A 8 -8.57 22.11 2.23
C LEU A 8 -8.42 20.75 2.94
N VAL A 9 -7.94 19.71 2.25
CA VAL A 9 -7.89 18.33 2.77
C VAL A 9 -6.53 17.93 3.37
N GLY A 10 -5.57 18.86 3.47
CA GLY A 10 -4.24 18.61 4.05
C GLY A 10 -3.06 18.77 3.09
N GLY A 11 -3.28 19.33 1.89
CA GLY A 11 -2.23 19.71 0.95
C GLY A 11 -2.06 18.78 -0.25
N LEU A 12 -1.32 19.25 -1.26
CA LEU A 12 -1.08 18.53 -2.53
C LEU A 12 -0.32 17.20 -2.34
N GLY A 13 0.42 17.04 -1.24
CA GLY A 13 1.19 15.82 -0.93
C GLY A 13 0.34 14.57 -0.65
N LEU A 14 -0.98 14.73 -0.52
CA LEU A 14 -1.92 13.65 -0.20
C LEU A 14 -2.78 13.22 -1.39
N ILE A 15 -2.75 13.94 -2.50
CA ILE A 15 -3.80 13.82 -3.52
C ILE A 15 -3.29 13.06 -4.74
N PRO A 16 -3.87 11.88 -5.02
CA PRO A 16 -3.58 11.15 -6.24
C PRO A 16 -4.40 11.69 -7.42
N GLY A 17 -3.92 11.42 -8.63
CA GLY A 17 -4.55 11.74 -9.89
C GLY A 17 -4.61 10.51 -10.80
N ALA A 18 -5.58 10.52 -11.73
CA ALA A 18 -5.71 9.51 -12.76
C ALA A 18 -6.20 10.13 -14.06
N ASN A 19 -5.49 9.83 -15.15
CA ASN A 19 -5.87 10.17 -16.51
C ASN A 19 -6.31 8.88 -17.21
N ILE A 20 -7.61 8.72 -17.43
CA ILE A 20 -8.19 7.52 -18.04
C ILE A 20 -8.57 7.82 -19.49
N GLY A 21 -7.98 7.10 -20.43
CA GLY A 21 -8.32 7.11 -21.85
C GLY A 21 -8.93 5.77 -22.28
N ASN A 22 -9.33 5.69 -23.55
CA ASN A 22 -9.95 4.48 -24.10
C ASN A 22 -8.96 3.30 -24.19
N ASP A 23 -7.69 3.60 -24.48
CA ASP A 23 -6.66 2.58 -24.73
C ASP A 23 -5.64 2.46 -23.59
N ALA A 24 -5.59 3.45 -22.69
CA ALA A 24 -4.59 3.51 -21.63
C ALA A 24 -5.07 4.34 -20.43
N ALA A 25 -4.52 4.03 -19.25
CA ALA A 25 -4.71 4.78 -18.02
C ALA A 25 -3.36 5.14 -17.41
N LEU A 26 -3.20 6.38 -16.94
CA LEU A 26 -2.02 6.89 -16.25
C LEU A 26 -2.43 7.35 -14.85
N PHE A 27 -1.73 6.85 -13.82
CA PHE A 27 -1.95 7.22 -12.43
C PHE A 27 -0.71 7.95 -11.92
N GLU A 28 -0.90 9.13 -11.36
CA GLU A 28 0.20 10.00 -10.92
C GLU A 28 -0.18 10.80 -9.68
N ALA A 29 0.81 11.40 -9.01
CA ALA A 29 0.52 12.41 -7.99
C ALA A 29 0.20 13.75 -8.67
N VAL A 30 -0.68 14.55 -8.06
CA VAL A 30 -1.01 15.88 -8.59
C VAL A 30 0.14 16.88 -8.38
N HIS A 31 0.99 16.65 -7.37
CA HIS A 31 2.11 17.53 -7.09
C HIS A 31 3.23 17.43 -8.15
N GLY A 32 3.98 18.53 -8.32
CA GLY A 32 5.12 18.59 -9.23
C GLY A 32 6.39 17.93 -8.67
N SER A 33 7.52 18.21 -9.31
CA SER A 33 8.84 17.62 -9.01
C SER A 33 9.49 18.08 -7.70
N ALA A 34 9.02 19.18 -7.10
CA ALA A 34 9.52 19.74 -5.84
C ALA A 34 11.07 19.78 -5.74
N PRO A 35 11.74 20.56 -6.62
CA PRO A 35 13.21 20.56 -6.72
C PRO A 35 13.90 21.07 -5.45
N ASP A 36 13.22 21.88 -4.66
CA ASP A 36 13.67 22.44 -3.40
C ASP A 36 13.81 21.40 -2.28
N ILE A 37 13.09 20.28 -2.34
CA ILE A 37 13.14 19.19 -1.33
C ILE A 37 13.79 17.90 -1.84
N THR A 38 14.26 17.89 -3.10
CA THR A 38 14.90 16.73 -3.73
C THR A 38 16.13 16.29 -2.93
N GLY A 39 16.25 14.99 -2.68
CA GLY A 39 17.38 14.40 -1.95
C GLY A 39 17.40 14.67 -0.44
N LYS A 40 16.38 15.35 0.11
CA LYS A 40 16.32 15.71 1.53
C LYS A 40 15.56 14.71 2.41
N ASN A 41 14.96 13.67 1.82
CA ASN A 41 14.14 12.69 2.54
C ASN A 41 12.96 13.32 3.32
N ILE A 42 12.33 14.38 2.80
CA ILE A 42 11.19 15.07 3.46
C ILE A 42 9.94 15.12 2.60
N ALA A 43 9.96 14.53 1.40
CA ALA A 43 8.80 14.49 0.52
C ALA A 43 7.78 13.48 1.04
N ASN A 44 6.50 13.86 1.11
CA ASN A 44 5.41 12.97 1.50
C ASN A 44 5.14 11.94 0.38
N PRO A 45 5.32 10.63 0.62
CA PRO A 45 5.10 9.61 -0.41
C PRO A 45 3.61 9.27 -0.64
N THR A 46 2.69 9.83 0.16
CA THR A 46 1.28 9.40 0.19
C THR A 46 0.56 9.57 -1.15
N ALA A 47 0.69 10.72 -1.82
CA ALA A 47 0.00 10.96 -3.09
C ALA A 47 0.36 9.90 -4.16
N VAL A 48 1.65 9.57 -4.29
CA VAL A 48 2.12 8.57 -5.26
C VAL A 48 1.64 7.17 -4.89
N ILE A 49 1.67 6.81 -3.59
CA ILE A 49 1.17 5.51 -3.12
C ILE A 49 -0.33 5.38 -3.40
N MET A 50 -1.11 6.43 -3.14
CA MET A 50 -2.55 6.44 -3.39
C MET A 50 -2.88 6.43 -4.88
N ALA A 51 -2.03 6.98 -5.74
CA ALA A 51 -2.16 6.81 -7.19
C ALA A 51 -1.98 5.34 -7.60
N GLY A 52 -1.05 4.63 -6.95
CA GLY A 52 -0.92 3.17 -7.07
C GLY A 52 -2.15 2.41 -6.59
N VAL A 53 -2.81 2.86 -5.51
CA VAL A 53 -4.09 2.28 -5.04
C VAL A 53 -5.19 2.46 -6.10
N MET A 54 -5.31 3.65 -6.71
CA MET A 54 -6.27 3.89 -7.79
C MET A 54 -5.99 2.98 -9.00
N MET A 55 -4.71 2.78 -9.34
CA MET A 55 -4.30 1.86 -10.40
C MET A 55 -4.73 0.42 -10.08
N LEU A 56 -4.52 -0.06 -8.85
CA LEU A 56 -4.92 -1.39 -8.44
C LEU A 56 -6.45 -1.58 -8.53
N HIS A 57 -7.23 -0.59 -8.13
CA HIS A 57 -8.68 -0.61 -8.34
C HIS A 57 -9.05 -0.67 -9.82
N HIS A 58 -8.36 0.08 -10.68
CA HIS A 58 -8.59 0.07 -12.12
C HIS A 58 -8.27 -1.30 -12.76
N LEU A 59 -7.28 -2.02 -12.22
CA LEU A 59 -6.92 -3.38 -12.66
C LEU A 59 -7.81 -4.48 -12.04
N GLY A 60 -8.75 -4.13 -11.15
CA GLY A 60 -9.60 -5.10 -10.43
C GLY A 60 -8.96 -5.74 -9.21
N GLU A 61 -7.76 -5.30 -8.81
CA GLU A 61 -6.98 -5.79 -7.66
C GLU A 61 -7.42 -5.13 -6.34
N THR A 62 -8.71 -5.21 -6.03
CA THR A 62 -9.33 -4.51 -4.89
C THR A 62 -8.74 -4.91 -3.54
N GLU A 63 -8.47 -6.19 -3.30
CA GLU A 63 -7.88 -6.65 -2.02
C GLU A 63 -6.48 -6.05 -1.79
N ALA A 64 -5.67 -5.94 -2.85
CA ALA A 64 -4.36 -5.31 -2.76
C ALA A 64 -4.49 -3.81 -2.51
N ALA A 65 -5.41 -3.15 -3.20
CA ALA A 65 -5.70 -1.73 -3.07
C ALA A 65 -6.13 -1.36 -1.64
N GLU A 66 -7.12 -2.05 -1.09
CA GLU A 66 -7.65 -1.82 0.26
C GLU A 66 -6.59 -2.05 1.35
N ARG A 67 -5.70 -3.03 1.15
CA ARG A 67 -4.61 -3.30 2.11
C ARG A 67 -3.60 -2.17 2.16
N ILE A 68 -3.21 -1.63 1.01
CA ILE A 68 -2.29 -0.49 0.95
C ILE A 68 -2.97 0.76 1.50
N GLN A 69 -4.21 1.02 1.09
CA GLN A 69 -4.98 2.15 1.58
C GLN A 69 -5.12 2.12 3.11
N SER A 70 -5.52 0.98 3.69
CA SER A 70 -5.63 0.85 5.15
C SER A 70 -4.30 1.02 5.87
N ALA A 71 -3.18 0.59 5.28
CA ALA A 71 -1.85 0.80 5.85
C ALA A 71 -1.49 2.29 5.88
N VAL A 72 -1.72 3.01 4.78
CA VAL A 72 -1.51 4.46 4.69
C VAL A 72 -2.37 5.20 5.71
N GLU A 73 -3.68 4.92 5.76
CA GLU A 73 -4.62 5.55 6.69
C GLU A 73 -4.20 5.36 8.15
N LYS A 74 -3.70 4.18 8.53
CA LYS A 74 -3.19 3.92 9.88
C LYS A 74 -1.94 4.71 10.21
N VAL A 75 -0.97 4.78 9.29
CA VAL A 75 0.27 5.54 9.52
C VAL A 75 -0.02 7.03 9.64
N VAL A 76 -0.85 7.56 8.74
CA VAL A 76 -1.24 8.97 8.73
C VAL A 76 -2.06 9.33 9.96
N SER A 77 -3.06 8.52 10.35
CA SER A 77 -3.89 8.77 11.53
C SER A 77 -3.12 8.67 12.86
N GLU A 78 -2.08 7.84 12.93
CA GLU A 78 -1.21 7.80 14.10
C GLU A 78 -0.31 9.04 14.22
N GLY A 79 0.06 9.66 13.09
CA GLY A 79 0.82 10.91 13.05
C GLY A 79 2.24 10.84 13.62
N LYS A 80 2.78 9.65 13.89
CA LYS A 80 4.10 9.44 14.53
C LYS A 80 5.25 9.24 13.55
N GLN A 81 5.01 8.46 12.50
CA GLN A 81 5.98 8.12 11.45
C GLN A 81 5.53 8.73 10.12
N VAL A 82 5.28 10.03 10.13
CA VAL A 82 4.82 10.81 8.99
C VAL A 82 5.83 11.90 8.66
N THR A 83 5.79 12.38 7.42
CA THR A 83 6.67 13.44 6.94
C THR A 83 6.34 14.81 7.57
N PRO A 84 7.28 15.78 7.53
CA PRO A 84 7.14 17.06 8.23
C PRO A 84 5.95 17.93 7.79
N ASP A 85 5.43 17.72 6.58
CA ASP A 85 4.23 18.40 6.06
C ASP A 85 2.94 17.97 6.79
N LEU A 86 2.89 16.74 7.29
CA LEU A 86 1.75 16.22 8.06
C LEU A 86 1.91 16.46 9.56
N ASN A 87 3.12 16.31 10.07
CA ASN A 87 3.44 16.60 11.47
C ASN A 87 4.88 17.12 11.59
N PRO A 88 5.08 18.43 11.83
CA PRO A 88 6.42 19.01 11.99
C PRO A 88 7.22 18.42 13.16
N ASP A 89 6.55 17.87 14.17
CA ASP A 89 7.19 17.25 15.34
C ASP A 89 7.56 15.78 15.11
N ALA A 90 7.10 15.17 14.01
CA ALA A 90 7.48 13.82 13.65
C ALA A 90 8.93 13.77 13.16
N LYS A 91 9.69 12.80 13.65
CA LYS A 91 11.10 12.60 13.28
C LYS A 91 11.28 11.70 12.05
N ALA A 92 10.24 11.53 11.24
CA ALA A 92 10.23 10.63 10.10
C ALA A 92 10.33 11.40 8.77
N GLY A 93 11.12 10.88 7.85
CA GLY A 93 11.22 11.35 6.49
C GLY A 93 10.46 10.47 5.50
N THR A 94 10.72 10.65 4.21
CA THR A 94 10.10 9.89 3.12
C THR A 94 10.30 8.38 3.28
N VAL A 95 11.53 7.95 3.55
CA VAL A 95 11.90 6.54 3.69
C VAL A 95 11.24 5.94 4.93
N GLU A 96 11.31 6.64 6.07
CA GLU A 96 10.75 6.15 7.33
C GLU A 96 9.24 6.01 7.27
N MET A 97 8.55 6.96 6.62
CA MET A 97 7.11 6.86 6.38
C MET A 97 6.77 5.72 5.42
N GLY A 98 7.57 5.52 4.37
CA GLY A 98 7.43 4.37 3.46
C GLY A 98 7.60 3.03 4.18
N ASP A 99 8.63 2.90 5.02
CA ASP A 99 8.88 1.71 5.84
C ASP A 99 7.75 1.46 6.84
N ALA A 100 7.21 2.52 7.44
CA ALA A 100 6.06 2.44 8.35
C ALA A 100 4.82 1.85 7.64
N ILE A 101 4.57 2.28 6.40
CA ILE A 101 3.46 1.78 5.57
C ILE A 101 3.71 0.31 5.20
N VAL A 102 4.92 -0.06 4.79
CA VAL A 102 5.29 -1.44 4.44
C VAL A 102 5.28 -2.37 5.66
N ALA A 103 5.55 -1.85 6.87
CA ALA A 103 5.49 -2.61 8.11
C ALA A 103 4.05 -2.89 8.57
N ARG A 104 3.04 -2.24 7.98
CA ARG A 104 1.63 -2.32 8.39
C ARG A 104 0.73 -3.41 7.76
N PRO A 105 1.15 -4.39 6.93
CA PRO A 105 0.19 -5.32 6.37
C PRO A 105 -0.32 -6.32 7.41
N ALA A 106 -1.61 -6.22 7.70
CA ALA A 106 -2.40 -7.37 8.16
C ALA A 106 -2.57 -8.33 6.97
N LYS A 107 -2.26 -9.60 7.19
CA LYS A 107 -2.19 -10.73 6.23
C LYS A 107 -1.05 -10.68 5.22
N CYS A 108 -0.37 -11.81 5.02
CA CYS A 108 0.70 -12.01 4.03
C CYS A 108 0.09 -12.57 2.74
N LEU A 109 0.43 -11.97 1.59
CA LEU A 109 -0.02 -12.45 0.27
C LEU A 109 1.17 -12.98 -0.53
N ILE A 110 0.91 -14.02 -1.31
CA ILE A 110 1.76 -14.44 -2.42
C ILE A 110 1.11 -13.90 -3.69
N PHE A 111 1.85 -13.05 -4.41
CA PHE A 111 1.50 -12.63 -5.76
C PHE A 111 2.26 -13.50 -6.76
N GLU A 112 1.56 -14.06 -7.74
CA GLU A 112 2.18 -14.62 -8.92
C GLU A 112 2.11 -13.59 -10.05
N PHE A 113 3.29 -13.27 -10.58
CA PHE A 113 3.41 -12.45 -11.78
C PHE A 113 3.33 -13.37 -12.99
N SER A 114 2.28 -13.20 -13.81
CA SER A 114 2.12 -13.90 -15.08
C SER A 114 2.08 -12.90 -16.24
N ASN A 115 2.30 -13.38 -17.48
CA ASN A 115 2.19 -12.55 -18.68
C ASN A 115 0.77 -12.01 -18.94
N GLU A 116 -0.26 -12.51 -18.24
CA GLU A 116 -1.65 -12.05 -18.33
C GLU A 116 -2.04 -11.03 -17.24
N GLY A 117 -1.11 -10.70 -16.35
CA GLY A 117 -1.34 -9.78 -15.23
C GLY A 117 -0.84 -10.31 -13.89
N ILE A 118 -0.94 -9.46 -12.87
CA ILE A 118 -0.74 -9.83 -11.48
C ILE A 118 -1.95 -10.66 -11.07
N ARG A 119 -1.76 -11.90 -10.62
CA ARG A 119 -2.84 -12.66 -10.00
C ARG A 119 -2.57 -12.83 -8.52
N TYR A 120 -3.57 -12.46 -7.72
CA TYR A 120 -3.66 -12.91 -6.34
C TYR A 120 -3.76 -14.43 -6.28
N VAL A 121 -2.84 -15.08 -5.56
CA VAL A 121 -2.83 -16.54 -5.47
C VAL A 121 -3.56 -17.02 -4.22
N ARG A 122 -3.36 -16.36 -3.07
CA ARG A 122 -3.98 -16.72 -1.76
C ARG A 122 -3.48 -15.85 -0.60
N THR A 123 -4.33 -15.74 0.42
CA THR A 123 -4.01 -15.20 1.76
C THR A 123 -3.35 -16.26 2.63
N ILE A 124 -2.21 -15.97 3.25
CA ILE A 124 -1.63 -16.82 4.30
C ILE A 124 -2.27 -16.43 5.65
N PRO A 125 -2.81 -17.39 6.42
CA PRO A 125 -3.38 -17.12 7.74
C PRO A 125 -2.31 -16.60 8.72
N ASP A 126 -2.74 -15.75 9.67
CA ASP A 126 -1.86 -15.03 10.61
C ASP A 126 -1.00 -15.93 11.51
N THR A 127 -1.33 -17.23 11.59
CA THR A 127 -0.55 -18.25 12.32
C THR A 127 0.85 -18.47 11.74
N CYS A 128 1.10 -18.06 10.49
CA CYS A 128 2.40 -18.19 9.82
C CYS A 128 3.47 -17.17 10.31
N ARG A 129 3.09 -16.20 11.16
CA ARG A 129 3.97 -15.08 11.57
C ARG A 129 5.08 -15.45 12.55
N ARG A 130 5.00 -16.60 13.24
CA ARG A 130 5.93 -16.95 14.35
C ARG A 130 7.16 -17.78 13.94
N THR A 131 7.20 -18.39 12.77
CA THR A 131 8.33 -19.26 12.37
C THR A 131 9.12 -18.65 11.21
N ARG A 132 10.34 -18.18 11.51
CA ARG A 132 11.27 -17.65 10.49
C ARG A 132 11.49 -18.66 9.36
N ARG A 133 11.41 -18.15 8.13
CA ARG A 133 12.02 -18.65 6.87
C ARG A 133 11.58 -20.03 6.33
N ARG A 134 11.05 -19.98 5.09
CA ARG A 134 11.01 -21.00 4.03
C ARG A 134 10.19 -22.28 4.23
N ARG A 135 10.02 -22.84 5.43
CA ARG A 135 9.29 -24.12 5.60
C ARG A 135 7.76 -23.98 5.47
N CYS A 136 7.17 -22.91 6.00
CA CYS A 136 5.71 -22.75 5.97
C CYS A 136 5.19 -22.43 4.56
N CYS A 137 5.94 -21.67 3.75
CA CYS A 137 5.61 -21.46 2.33
C CYS A 137 5.61 -22.77 1.53
N ALA A 138 6.53 -23.70 1.81
CA ALA A 138 6.58 -25.00 1.13
C ALA A 138 5.41 -25.93 1.51
N GLN A 139 4.94 -25.88 2.75
CA GLN A 139 3.76 -26.65 3.18
C GLN A 139 2.43 -26.05 2.69
N ALA A 140 2.32 -24.73 2.58
CA ALA A 140 1.17 -24.08 1.95
C ALA A 140 1.11 -24.31 0.42
N ALA A 141 2.25 -24.53 -0.23
CA ALA A 141 2.31 -24.85 -1.66
C ALA A 141 1.80 -26.26 -2.01
N ASN A 142 1.82 -27.21 -1.05
CA ASN A 142 1.53 -28.63 -1.29
C ASN A 142 0.21 -29.15 -0.66
N GLY A 143 -0.62 -28.30 -0.07
CA GLY A 143 -1.84 -28.71 0.63
C GLY A 143 -3.11 -28.68 -0.24
N GLY A 144 -3.34 -29.75 -0.99
CA GLY A 144 -4.62 -30.05 -1.61
C GLY A 144 -5.72 -30.40 -0.61
N THR A 145 -6.95 -30.38 -1.09
CA THR A 145 -8.22 -30.70 -0.43
C THR A 145 -8.21 -32.01 0.39
N SER A 146 -8.50 -31.92 1.69
CA SER A 146 -9.19 -32.91 2.52
C SER A 146 -9.38 -32.25 3.90
N GLY A 147 -10.56 -31.98 4.45
CA GLY A 147 -11.71 -32.86 4.64
C GLY A 147 -11.93 -33.01 6.16
N GLY A 148 -13.15 -32.74 6.64
CA GLY A 148 -13.63 -33.21 7.95
C GLY A 148 -13.41 -32.29 9.16
N ALA A 149 -14.48 -31.59 9.54
CA ALA A 149 -14.67 -31.09 10.90
C ALA A 149 -14.75 -32.28 11.87
N GLY A 150 -13.77 -32.42 12.75
CA GLY A 150 -13.84 -33.28 13.93
C GLY A 150 -14.04 -32.42 15.18
N ARG A 151 -15.19 -32.57 15.82
CA ARG A 151 -15.47 -32.13 17.20
C ARG A 151 -14.44 -32.77 18.15
N ALA A 152 -13.94 -31.98 19.09
CA ALA A 152 -13.32 -32.48 20.31
C ALA A 152 -14.29 -32.16 21.46
N ASP A 153 -14.88 -33.24 21.97
CA ASP A 153 -15.00 -33.64 23.40
C ASP A 153 -15.04 -32.53 24.46
#